data_AF-A0A8D8Y425-F1
#
_entry.id   AF-A0A8D8Y425-F1
#
_cell.length_a   1.000
_cell.length_b   1.000
_cell.length_c   1.000
_cell.angle_alpha   90.00
_cell.angle_beta   90.00
_cell.angle_gamma   90.00
#
_symmetry.space_group_name_H-M   'P 1'
#
loop_
_entity.id
_entity.type
_entity.pdbx_description
1 polymer ?
#
loop_
_entity_poly.entity_id
_entity_poly.type
_entity_poly.pdbx_seq_one_letter_code
_entity_poly.pdbx_strand_id
1 'polypeptide(L)'
;IHFHAHYPGTKTQFHSIFIHFHAHCPGTKTQFHSIFIHFHAHCPGTKTQFHSIFIHFHAHCPGTKTQFHSIFIHFHAHCPGTKTQFHSTFIHFHAHCPARLSCITCIANSFITDFECTYLHTRT
;
A
#
# COMPACT_ATOMS: atom_id res chain seq x y z
N ILE A 1 6.91 3.90 20.63
CA ILE A 1 8.27 3.65 20.07
C ILE A 1 8.20 3.88 18.56
N HIS A 2 9.04 4.76 18.04
CA HIS A 2 9.09 5.13 16.63
C HIS A 2 10.35 4.56 16.00
N PHE A 3 10.18 3.81 14.91
CA PHE A 3 11.28 3.15 14.22
C PHE A 3 11.46 3.77 12.84
N HIS A 4 12.70 4.11 12.50
CA HIS A 4 13.07 4.57 11.17
C HIS A 4 14.02 3.56 10.54
N ALA A 5 13.72 3.20 9.30
CA ALA A 5 14.36 2.11 8.57
C ALA A 5 14.79 2.61 7.19
N HIS A 6 16.10 2.58 6.91
CA HIS A 6 16.64 2.90 5.59
C HIS A 6 17.36 1.69 5.01
N TYR A 7 16.76 1.07 3.99
CA TYR A 7 17.24 -0.20 3.42
C TYR A 7 17.30 -0.14 1.89
N PRO A 8 18.38 0.45 1.34
CA PRO A 8 18.64 0.43 -0.09
C PRO A 8 19.12 -0.96 -0.50
N GLY A 9 18.57 -1.53 -1.57
CA GLY A 9 19.00 -2.85 -2.02
C GLY A 9 18.13 -3.47 -3.10
N THR A 10 18.54 -4.65 -3.57
CA THR A 10 17.79 -5.39 -4.61
C THR A 10 16.52 -6.03 -4.04
N LYS A 11 16.54 -6.46 -2.78
CA LYS A 11 15.41 -7.06 -2.07
C LYS A 11 15.41 -6.65 -0.60
N THR A 12 14.28 -6.15 -0.12
CA THR A 12 14.05 -5.83 1.29
C THR A 12 12.77 -6.48 1.77
N GLN A 13 12.81 -7.14 2.94
CA GLN A 13 11.65 -7.80 3.56
C GLN A 13 11.57 -7.43 5.04
N PHE A 14 10.37 -7.11 5.52
CA PHE A 14 10.11 -6.81 6.92
C PHE A 14 9.08 -7.76 7.52
N HIS A 15 9.41 -8.29 8.70
CA HIS A 15 8.53 -9.13 9.51
C HIS A 15 8.56 -8.65 10.96
N SER A 16 7.59 -7.83 11.37
CA SER A 16 7.56 -7.27 12.72
C SER A 16 6.20 -6.68 13.11
N ILE A 17 6.09 -6.24 14.36
CA ILE A 17 4.96 -5.48 14.88
C ILE A 17 5.51 -4.16 15.41
N PHE A 18 5.03 -3.05 14.88
CA PHE A 18 5.48 -1.74 15.29
C PHE A 18 4.32 -0.79 15.55
N ILE A 19 4.48 0.07 16.55
CA ILE A 19 3.48 1.13 16.80
C ILE A 19 3.63 2.18 15.71
N HIS A 20 4.78 2.86 15.62
CA HIS A 20 5.06 3.80 14.54
C HIS A 20 6.30 3.35 13.76
N PHE A 21 6.19 3.26 12.44
CA PHE A 21 7.30 2.87 11.58
C PHE A 21 7.37 3.73 10.31
N HIS A 22 8.57 4.20 10.02
CA HIS A 22 8.89 4.91 8.79
C HIS A 22 9.92 4.11 7.99
N ALA A 23 9.55 3.72 6.78
CA ALA A 23 10.37 2.90 5.89
C ALA A 23 10.81 3.70 4.66
N HIS A 24 12.10 3.80 4.43
CA HIS A 24 12.68 4.24 3.16
C HIS A 24 13.39 3.06 2.49
N CYS A 25 12.78 2.50 1.45
CA CYS A 25 13.23 1.27 0.82
C CYS A 25 13.34 1.42 -0.71
N PRO A 26 14.35 2.17 -1.19
CA PRO A 26 14.64 2.26 -2.61
C PRO A 26 15.24 0.94 -3.10
N GLY A 27 14.63 0.33 -4.11
CA GLY A 27 15.09 -0.99 -4.54
C GLY A 27 14.27 -1.67 -5.63
N THR A 28 14.69 -2.87 -6.03
CA THR A 28 13.96 -3.62 -7.07
C THR A 28 12.69 -4.26 -6.49
N LYS A 29 12.78 -4.84 -5.29
CA LYS A 29 11.65 -5.52 -4.63
C LYS A 29 11.59 -5.20 -3.14
N THR A 30 10.44 -4.71 -2.68
CA THR A 30 10.19 -4.46 -1.26
C THR A 30 8.92 -5.18 -0.82
N GLN A 31 8.98 -5.88 0.31
CA GLN A 31 7.83 -6.60 0.88
C GLN A 31 7.69 -6.32 2.38
N PHE A 32 6.47 -6.03 2.82
CA PHE A 32 6.13 -5.85 4.24
C PHE A 32 5.11 -6.90 4.66
N HIS A 33 5.44 -7.68 5.71
CA HIS A 33 4.58 -8.68 6.34
C HIS A 33 4.50 -8.43 7.84
N SER A 34 3.60 -7.58 8.30
CA SER A 34 3.68 -6.97 9.63
C SER A 34 2.36 -6.38 10.10
N ILE A 35 2.29 -5.99 11.37
CA ILE A 35 1.15 -5.21 11.90
C ILE A 35 1.70 -3.85 12.32
N PHE A 36 1.06 -2.79 11.84
CA PHE A 36 1.45 -1.43 12.17
C PHE A 36 0.26 -0.59 12.63
N ILE A 37 0.46 0.23 13.65
CA ILE A 37 -0.55 1.23 14.01
C ILE A 37 -0.41 2.40 13.02
N HIS A 38 0.75 3.05 12.98
CA HIS A 38 1.05 4.09 12.00
C HIS A 38 2.24 3.67 11.15
N PHE A 39 2.05 3.66 9.83
CA PHE A 39 3.09 3.30 8.89
C PHE A 39 3.21 4.33 7.77
N HIS A 40 4.44 4.78 7.55
CA HIS A 40 4.81 5.62 6.42
C HIS A 40 5.86 4.89 5.58
N ALA A 41 5.55 4.63 4.31
CA ALA A 41 6.49 4.02 3.37
C ALA A 41 6.84 4.95 2.22
N HIS A 42 8.13 5.10 1.97
CA HIS A 42 8.68 5.62 0.74
C HIS A 42 9.47 4.50 0.05
N CYS A 43 8.85 3.86 -0.94
CA CYS A 43 9.39 2.65 -1.61
C CYS A 43 9.45 2.86 -3.13
N PRO A 44 10.39 3.69 -3.64
CA PRO A 44 10.63 3.81 -5.06
C PRO A 44 11.28 2.54 -5.59
N GLY A 45 10.72 1.95 -6.65
CA GLY A 45 11.23 0.65 -7.10
C GLY A 45 10.48 -0.04 -8.22
N THR A 46 10.86 -1.28 -8.52
CA THR A 46 10.15 -2.05 -9.57
C THR A 46 8.90 -2.73 -9.01
N LYS A 47 8.98 -3.32 -7.82
CA LYS A 47 7.86 -4.05 -7.19
C LYS A 47 7.78 -3.77 -5.70
N THR A 48 6.61 -3.34 -5.24
CA THR A 48 6.33 -3.17 -3.81
C THR A 48 5.08 -3.96 -3.43
N GLN A 49 5.15 -4.72 -2.34
CA GLN A 49 4.04 -5.53 -1.84
C GLN A 49 3.83 -5.29 -0.35
N PHE A 50 2.58 -5.04 0.04
CA PHE A 50 2.18 -4.90 1.44
C PHE A 50 1.21 -6.03 1.79
N HIS A 51 1.52 -6.78 2.84
CA HIS A 51 0.72 -7.90 3.31
C HIS A 51 0.57 -7.85 4.84
N SER A 52 -0.35 -7.02 5.33
CA SER A 52 -0.26 -6.49 6.69
C SER A 52 -1.59 -5.92 7.18
N ILE A 53 -1.67 -5.59 8.46
CA ILE A 53 -2.79 -4.81 9.03
C ILE A 53 -2.25 -3.45 9.42
N PHE A 54 -2.93 -2.39 8.99
CA PHE A 54 -2.56 -1.01 9.26
C PHE A 54 -3.76 -0.24 9.82
N ILE A 55 -3.53 0.52 10.89
CA ILE A 55 -4.55 1.50 11.33
C ILE A 55 -4.46 2.72 10.42
N HIS A 56 -3.33 3.43 10.43
CA HIS A 56 -3.06 4.52 9.47
C HIS A 56 -1.88 4.17 8.58
N PHE A 57 -2.12 4.23 7.27
CA PHE A 57 -1.13 3.94 6.26
C PHE A 57 -0.97 5.10 5.30
N HIS A 58 0.27 5.54 5.13
CA HIS A 58 0.67 6.48 4.10
C HIS A 58 1.77 5.86 3.25
N ALA A 59 1.56 5.77 1.94
CA ALA A 59 2.59 5.26 1.04
C ALA A 59 2.85 6.16 -0.16
N HIS A 60 4.13 6.36 -0.44
CA HIS A 60 4.64 6.88 -1.69
C HIS A 60 5.46 5.79 -2.38
N CYS A 61 4.87 5.13 -3.39
CA CYS A 61 5.47 3.99 -4.07
C CYS A 61 5.51 4.21 -5.59
N PRO A 62 6.40 5.09 -6.08
CA PRO A 62 6.61 5.27 -7.51
C PRO A 62 7.32 4.03 -8.07
N GLY A 63 6.77 3.40 -9.11
CA GLY A 63 7.32 2.14 -9.57
C GLY A 63 6.53 1.37 -10.62
N THR A 64 7.04 0.23 -11.07
CA THR A 64 6.35 -0.55 -12.12
C THR A 64 5.10 -1.23 -11.59
N LYS A 65 5.17 -1.86 -10.40
CA LYS A 65 4.05 -2.61 -9.81
C LYS A 65 3.95 -2.39 -8.31
N THR A 66 2.76 -2.04 -7.83
CA THR A 66 2.44 -1.97 -6.41
C THR A 66 1.23 -2.84 -6.10
N GLN A 67 1.32 -3.67 -5.06
CA GLN A 67 0.23 -4.55 -4.63
C GLN A 67 -0.03 -4.40 -3.14
N PHE A 68 -1.30 -4.27 -2.79
CA PHE A 68 -1.78 -4.22 -1.41
C PHE A 68 -2.66 -5.43 -1.14
N HIS A 69 -2.32 -6.19 -0.11
CA HIS A 69 -3.08 -7.33 0.39
C HIS A 69 -3.23 -7.22 1.90
N SER A 70 -4.09 -6.31 2.37
CA SER A 70 -4.02 -5.81 3.74
C SER A 70 -5.36 -5.28 4.22
N ILE A 71 -5.48 -5.05 5.53
CA ILE A 71 -6.62 -4.37 6.12
C ILE A 71 -6.15 -2.99 6.55
N PHE A 72 -6.89 -1.95 6.15
CA PHE A 72 -6.59 -0.56 6.46
C PHE A 72 -7.79 0.13 7.09
N ILE A 73 -7.57 0.85 8.20
CA ILE A 73 -8.60 1.77 8.72
C ILE A 73 -8.54 3.08 7.91
N HIS A 74 -7.38 3.73 7.86
CA HIS A 74 -7.14 4.92 7.03
C HIS A 74 -6.00 4.63 6.05
N PHE A 75 -6.32 4.73 4.76
CA PHE A 75 -5.37 4.52 3.68
C PHE A 75 -5.18 5.78 2.85
N HIS A 76 -3.93 6.21 2.73
CA HIS A 76 -3.50 7.22 1.77
C HIS A 76 -2.34 6.66 0.94
N ALA A 77 -2.45 6.64 -0.39
CA ALA A 77 -1.32 6.27 -1.21
C ALA A 77 -1.17 7.08 -2.50
N HIS A 78 0.07 7.39 -2.83
CA HIS A 78 0.50 7.93 -4.11
C HIS A 78 1.39 6.89 -4.79
N CYS A 79 0.86 6.23 -5.82
CA CYS A 79 1.55 5.16 -6.55
C CYS A 79 1.58 5.45 -8.06
N PRO A 80 2.40 6.42 -8.51
CA PRO A 80 2.59 6.68 -9.94
C PRO A 80 3.43 5.54 -10.51
N GLY A 81 2.83 4.76 -11.40
CA GLY A 81 3.43 3.52 -11.85
C GLY A 81 2.82 2.93 -13.11
N THR A 82 3.08 1.66 -13.39
CA THR A 82 2.44 0.98 -14.53
C THR A 82 1.21 0.19 -14.11
N LYS A 83 1.25 -0.45 -12.93
CA LYS A 83 0.13 -1.24 -12.39
C LYS A 83 0.04 -1.11 -10.88
N THR A 84 -1.15 -0.80 -10.37
CA THR A 84 -1.47 -0.84 -8.93
C THR A 84 -2.67 -1.75 -8.69
N GLN A 85 -2.53 -2.65 -7.71
CA GLN A 85 -3.57 -3.64 -7.40
C GLN A 85 -3.94 -3.64 -5.93
N PHE A 86 -5.24 -3.67 -5.65
CA PHE A 86 -5.80 -3.71 -4.30
C PHE A 86 -6.60 -4.98 -4.10
N HIS A 87 -6.20 -5.76 -3.09
CA HIS A 87 -6.92 -6.89 -2.52
C HIS A 87 -7.04 -6.64 -1.02
N SER A 88 -7.81 -5.62 -0.63
CA SER A 88 -7.68 -5.04 0.70
C SER A 88 -9.01 -4.47 1.17
N THR A 89 -9.22 -4.50 2.48
CA THR A 89 -10.39 -3.89 3.11
C THR A 89 -10.00 -2.51 3.61
N PHE A 90 -10.85 -1.51 3.37
CA PHE A 90 -10.59 -0.11 3.74
C PHE A 90 -11.79 0.45 4.49
N ILE A 91 -11.57 1.19 5.57
CA ILE A 91 -12.63 2.01 6.14
C ILE A 91 -12.65 3.36 5.42
N HIS A 92 -11.50 4.04 5.39
CA HIS A 92 -11.26 5.27 4.62
C HIS A 92 -10.16 5.05 3.58
N PHE A 93 -10.42 5.47 2.34
CA PHE A 93 -9.53 5.25 1.20
C PHE A 93 -9.32 6.54 0.40
N HIS A 94 -8.06 6.92 0.23
CA HIS A 94 -7.63 7.93 -0.72
C HIS A 94 -6.41 7.41 -1.46
N ALA A 95 -6.47 7.32 -2.79
CA ALA A 95 -5.32 6.91 -3.58
C ALA A 95 -5.23 7.65 -4.90
N HIS A 96 -4.04 8.16 -5.20
CA HIS A 96 -3.70 8.69 -6.51
C HIS A 96 -2.78 7.71 -7.23
N CYS A 97 -3.36 7.01 -8.22
CA CYS A 97 -2.69 5.98 -9.00
C CYS A 97 -2.98 6.22 -10.48
N PRO A 98 -2.21 7.08 -11.18
CA PRO A 98 -2.47 7.48 -12.58
C PRO A 98 -2.31 6.35 -13.62
N ALA A 99 -2.10 5.12 -13.17
CA ALA A 99 -1.78 3.95 -13.98
C ALA A 99 -3.01 3.05 -14.19
N ARG A 100 -2.82 1.90 -14.87
CA ARG A 100 -3.85 0.86 -14.93
C ARG A 100 -4.11 0.30 -13.51
N LEU A 101 -5.26 0.66 -12.95
CA LEU A 101 -5.73 0.19 -11.65
C LEU A 101 -6.51 -1.11 -11.81
N SER A 102 -6.32 -2.06 -10.90
CA SER A 102 -7.23 -3.20 -10.75
C SER A 102 -7.53 -3.41 -9.26
N CYS A 103 -8.74 -3.06 -8.80
CA CYS A 103 -9.26 -3.45 -7.49
C CYS A 103 -10.11 -4.71 -7.65
N ILE A 104 -9.81 -5.76 -6.88
CA ILE A 104 -10.59 -7.02 -6.90
C ILE A 104 -11.56 -7.08 -5.73
N THR A 105 -11.26 -6.40 -4.62
CA THR A 105 -12.11 -6.32 -3.43
C THR A 105 -11.85 -4.99 -2.74
N CYS A 106 -12.85 -4.11 -2.77
CA CYS A 106 -12.88 -2.82 -2.09
C CYS A 106 -14.20 -2.79 -1.30
N ILE A 107 -14.20 -3.20 -0.03
CA ILE A 107 -15.34 -2.94 0.88
C ILE A 107 -14.99 -1.63 1.56
N ALA A 108 -15.64 -0.52 1.17
CA ALA A 108 -15.37 0.82 1.67
C ALA A 108 -16.64 1.44 2.25
N ASN A 109 -16.52 2.12 3.40
CA ASN A 109 -17.55 3.03 3.91
C ASN A 109 -17.04 4.47 3.77
N SER A 110 -17.43 5.10 2.65
CA SER A 110 -17.54 6.55 2.40
C SER A 110 -16.37 7.35 1.77
N PHE A 111 -16.81 8.26 0.88
CA PHE A 111 -16.19 9.37 0.12
C PHE A 111 -15.00 9.07 -0.80
N ILE A 112 -15.32 8.71 -2.05
CA ILE A 112 -14.41 8.63 -3.18
C ILE A 112 -14.35 10.02 -3.84
N THR A 113 -13.28 10.78 -3.61
CA THR A 113 -12.96 11.95 -4.43
C THR A 113 -11.93 11.50 -5.46
N ASP A 114 -12.40 11.27 -6.67
CA ASP A 114 -11.64 11.04 -7.92
C ASP A 114 -10.94 9.68 -8.11
N PHE A 115 -11.72 8.61 -8.34
CA PHE A 115 -11.52 7.73 -9.52
C PHE A 115 -12.66 6.70 -9.68
N GLU A 116 -13.14 6.57 -10.91
CA GLU A 116 -13.93 5.46 -11.45
C GLU A 116 -13.31 4.09 -11.08
N CYS A 117 -13.89 3.42 -10.08
CA CYS A 117 -13.61 2.00 -9.82
C CYS A 117 -14.35 1.13 -10.85
N THR A 118 -13.91 1.12 -12.10
CA THR A 118 -14.43 0.18 -13.10
C THR A 118 -13.83 -1.21 -12.86
N TYR A 119 -14.36 -1.96 -11.89
CA TYR A 119 -14.72 -3.38 -12.00
C TYR A 119 -15.27 -3.89 -10.64
N LEU A 120 -16.57 -3.71 -10.42
CA LEU A 120 -17.35 -4.61 -9.58
C LEU A 120 -17.33 -5.99 -10.24
N HIS A 121 -16.69 -6.97 -9.61
CA HIS A 121 -16.98 -8.37 -9.90
C HIS A 121 -17.23 -9.13 -8.61
N THR A 122 -18.41 -8.92 -8.04
CA THR A 122 -19.10 -9.98 -7.32
C THR A 122 -19.43 -11.06 -8.35
N ARG A 123 -18.65 -12.13 -8.43
CA ARG A 123 -19.20 -13.40 -8.93
C ARG A 123 -20.07 -13.95 -7.80
N THR A 124 -21.38 -13.87 -7.99
CA THR A 124 -22.32 -14.90 -7.53
C THR A 124 -21.91 -16.26 -8.09
#